data_AF-A0A1F4HSQ5-F1
#
_entry.id   AF-A0A1F4HSQ5-F1
#
_cell.length_a   1.000
_cell.length_b   1.000
_cell.length_c   1.000
_cell.angle_alpha   90.00
_cell.angle_beta   90.00
_cell.angle_gamma   90.00
#
_symmetry.space_group_name_H-M   'P 1'
#
loop_
_entity.id
_entity.type
_entity.pdbx_description
1 polymer ?
#
loop_
_entity_poly.entity_id
_entity_poly.type
_entity_poly.pdbx_seq_one_letter_code
_entity_poly.pdbx_strand_id
1 'polypeptide(L)'
;MSITALVTGKLIANPERRAGTGGKPFVLAKVIAHDGEADSLVSVIAFGSAAEQIGALTKGDALAINGRAKVSTWTGKDGAPRAGLSITADIVMTAYQLKRKRQAVAAAGDHAPPAPPLDAEGPGVAGDDWPAGGGR
;
A
#
# COMPACT_ATOMS: atom_id res chain seq x y z
N MET A 1 9.68 -7.02 -25.34
CA MET A 1 10.47 -6.51 -24.20
C MET A 1 9.76 -5.29 -23.62
N SER A 2 9.66 -5.16 -22.30
CA SER A 2 9.03 -4.01 -21.62
C SER A 2 9.99 -3.39 -20.62
N ILE A 3 10.00 -2.07 -20.52
CA ILE A 3 10.74 -1.33 -19.49
C ILE A 3 9.88 -1.27 -18.23
N THR A 4 10.47 -1.46 -17.06
CA THR A 4 9.83 -1.24 -15.77
C THR A 4 10.54 -0.11 -15.04
N ALA A 5 9.79 0.70 -14.29
CA ALA A 5 10.33 1.79 -13.49
C ALA A 5 9.83 1.75 -12.06
N LEU A 6 10.67 2.24 -11.15
CA LEU A 6 10.29 2.63 -9.80
C LEU A 6 10.40 4.16 -9.72
N VAL A 7 9.30 4.83 -9.38
CA VAL A 7 9.25 6.29 -9.29
C VAL A 7 8.71 6.70 -7.93
N THR A 8 9.41 7.62 -7.29
CA THR A 8 8.97 8.30 -6.06
C THR A 8 8.69 9.77 -6.36
N GLY A 9 7.57 10.29 -5.87
CA GLY A 9 7.22 11.68 -6.12
C GLY A 9 5.97 12.12 -5.37
N LYS A 10 5.43 13.26 -5.78
CA LYS A 10 4.19 13.83 -5.22
C LYS A 10 3.14 14.06 -6.29
N LEU A 11 1.87 13.87 -5.92
CA LEU A 11 0.75 14.20 -6.79
C LEU A 11 0.66 15.71 -7.00
N ILE A 12 0.60 16.17 -8.25
CA ILE A 12 0.42 17.59 -8.57
C ILE A 12 -1.03 18.01 -8.75
N ALA A 13 -1.92 17.04 -8.87
CA ALA A 13 -3.36 17.21 -8.99
C ALA A 13 -4.07 16.05 -8.29
N ASN A 14 -5.36 16.23 -8.00
CA ASN A 14 -6.18 15.14 -7.50
C ASN A 14 -6.27 14.03 -8.56
N PRO A 15 -6.18 12.75 -8.16
CA PRO A 15 -6.33 11.64 -9.10
C PRO A 15 -7.72 11.62 -9.74
N GLU A 16 -7.77 11.38 -11.05
CA GLU A 16 -9.01 11.32 -11.83
C GLU A 16 -9.45 9.87 -12.00
N ARG A 17 -10.62 9.53 -11.47
CA ARG A 17 -11.28 8.23 -11.72
C ARG A 17 -12.03 8.29 -13.04
N ARG A 18 -11.82 7.29 -13.90
CA ARG A 18 -12.51 7.12 -15.19
C ARG A 18 -12.95 5.68 -15.37
N ALA A 19 -13.94 5.47 -16.22
CA ALA A 19 -14.36 4.14 -16.65
C ALA A 19 -13.83 3.85 -18.05
N GLY A 20 -13.18 2.70 -18.24
CA GLY A 20 -12.66 2.27 -19.53
C GLY A 20 -13.70 1.57 -20.40
N THR A 21 -13.31 1.22 -21.62
CA THR A 21 -14.11 0.38 -22.51
C THR A 21 -14.33 -0.98 -21.83
N GLY A 22 -15.60 -1.31 -21.53
CA GLY A 22 -15.97 -2.49 -20.74
C GLY A 22 -16.22 -2.23 -19.24
N GLY A 23 -16.33 -0.96 -18.83
CA GLY A 23 -16.79 -0.58 -17.48
C GLY A 23 -15.77 -0.75 -16.36
N LYS A 24 -14.56 -1.24 -16.66
CA LYS A 24 -13.50 -1.38 -15.64
C LYS A 24 -13.00 0.00 -15.21
N PRO A 25 -13.07 0.36 -13.93
CA PRO A 25 -12.59 1.64 -13.44
C PRO A 25 -11.05 1.68 -13.49
N PHE A 26 -10.52 2.86 -13.81
CA PHE A 26 -9.10 3.16 -13.76
C PHE A 26 -8.88 4.56 -13.22
N VAL A 27 -7.67 4.81 -12.72
CA VAL A 27 -7.26 6.12 -12.21
C VAL A 27 -6.13 6.68 -13.05
N LEU A 28 -6.26 7.96 -13.40
CA LEU A 28 -5.18 8.77 -13.95
C LEU A 28 -4.62 9.65 -12.85
N ALA A 29 -3.30 9.71 -12.76
CA ALA A 29 -2.61 10.60 -11.85
C ALA A 29 -1.42 11.27 -12.54
N LYS A 30 -1.05 12.44 -12.02
CA LYS A 30 0.15 13.17 -12.44
C LYS A 30 1.05 13.34 -11.23
N VAL A 31 2.28 12.90 -11.39
CA VAL A 31 3.31 12.91 -10.35
C VAL A 31 4.45 13.78 -10.83
N ILE A 32 4.97 14.64 -9.94
CA ILE A 32 6.30 15.23 -10.13
C ILE A 32 7.29 14.37 -9.35
N ALA A 33 8.34 13.95 -10.03
CA ALA A 33 9.50 13.26 -9.47
C ALA A 33 10.74 14.12 -9.69
N HIS A 34 11.50 14.36 -8.63
CA HIS A 34 12.72 15.16 -8.69
C HIS A 34 13.92 14.23 -8.81
N ASP A 35 14.77 14.44 -9.80
CA ASP A 35 15.96 13.59 -10.06
C ASP A 35 17.26 14.11 -9.41
N GLY A 36 17.19 15.28 -8.78
CA GLY A 36 18.33 15.97 -8.16
C GLY A 36 18.65 17.28 -8.85
N GLU A 37 18.26 17.44 -10.12
CA GLU A 37 18.51 18.63 -10.93
C GLU A 37 17.20 19.27 -11.41
N ALA A 38 16.23 18.47 -11.84
CA ALA A 38 14.98 18.94 -12.39
C ALA A 38 13.77 18.11 -11.94
N ASP A 39 12.60 18.76 -12.01
CA ASP A 39 11.31 18.10 -11.85
C ASP A 39 10.89 17.44 -13.17
N SER A 40 10.69 16.13 -13.11
CA SER A 40 10.15 15.32 -14.20
C SER A 40 8.66 15.04 -13.99
N LEU A 41 7.84 15.37 -14.99
CA LEU A 41 6.42 15.02 -15.00
C LEU A 41 6.23 13.56 -15.41
N VAL A 42 5.61 12.79 -14.52
CA VAL A 42 5.27 11.39 -14.73
C VAL A 42 3.76 11.22 -14.78
N SER A 43 3.26 10.73 -15.91
CA SER A 43 1.85 10.35 -16.07
C SER A 43 1.66 8.93 -15.58
N VAL A 44 0.63 8.69 -14.78
CA VAL A 44 0.37 7.38 -14.18
C VAL A 44 -1.03 6.94 -14.54
N ILE A 45 -1.15 5.69 -14.97
CA ILE A 45 -2.42 4.99 -15.11
C ILE A 45 -2.41 3.76 -14.20
N ALA A 46 -3.49 3.56 -13.44
CA ALA A 46 -3.61 2.44 -12.52
C ALA A 46 -4.98 1.77 -12.67
N PHE A 47 -5.00 0.46 -12.42
CA PHE A 47 -6.18 -0.39 -12.46
C PHE A 47 -6.29 -1.18 -11.15
N GLY A 48 -7.48 -1.72 -10.86
CA GLY A 48 -7.70 -2.59 -9.70
C GLY A 48 -7.26 -1.95 -8.38
N SER A 49 -6.55 -2.71 -7.54
CA SER A 49 -6.08 -2.25 -6.22
C SER A 49 -5.19 -1.01 -6.30
N ALA A 50 -4.30 -0.92 -7.29
CA ALA A 50 -3.46 0.26 -7.50
C ALA A 50 -4.31 1.52 -7.79
N ALA A 51 -5.40 1.37 -8.54
CA ALA A 51 -6.33 2.47 -8.80
C ALA A 51 -7.05 2.92 -7.53
N GLU A 52 -7.53 2.00 -6.70
CA GLU A 52 -8.16 2.32 -5.43
C GLU A 52 -7.20 3.04 -4.48
N GLN A 53 -5.95 2.58 -4.42
CA GLN A 53 -4.91 3.14 -3.57
C GLN A 53 -4.54 4.56 -3.98
N ILE A 54 -4.28 4.80 -5.28
CA ILE A 54 -4.01 6.15 -5.78
C ILE A 54 -5.25 7.02 -5.62
N GLY A 55 -6.43 6.50 -5.95
CA GLY A 55 -7.69 7.24 -5.86
C GLY A 55 -8.13 7.61 -4.44
N ALA A 56 -7.46 7.12 -3.40
CA ALA A 56 -7.68 7.53 -2.01
C ALA A 56 -6.76 8.71 -1.59
N LEU A 57 -5.81 9.09 -2.43
CA LEU A 57 -4.89 10.20 -2.20
C LEU A 57 -5.44 11.51 -2.74
N THR A 58 -4.79 12.59 -2.36
CA THR A 58 -5.06 13.97 -2.79
C THR A 58 -3.82 14.65 -3.32
N LYS A 59 -3.99 15.79 -4.00
CA LYS A 59 -2.88 16.64 -4.43
C LYS A 59 -1.90 16.89 -3.27
N GLY A 60 -0.61 16.71 -3.53
CA GLY A 60 0.47 16.91 -2.58
C GLY A 60 0.93 15.63 -1.87
N ASP A 61 0.11 14.57 -1.87
CA ASP A 61 0.49 13.31 -1.24
C ASP A 61 1.67 12.67 -1.95
N ALA A 62 2.60 12.16 -1.13
CA ALA A 62 3.77 11.42 -1.59
C ALA A 62 3.42 9.95 -1.83
N LEU A 63 3.96 9.39 -2.90
CA LEU A 63 3.80 8.00 -3.27
C LEU A 63 5.03 7.45 -4.00
N ALA A 64 5.23 6.14 -3.88
CA ALA A 64 6.17 5.37 -4.66
C ALA A 64 5.40 4.38 -5.55
N ILE A 65 5.79 4.28 -6.81
CA ILE A 65 5.08 3.53 -7.84
C ILE A 65 6.07 2.59 -8.52
N ASN A 66 5.72 1.31 -8.63
CA ASN A 66 6.38 0.37 -9.52
C ASN A 66 5.42 -0.02 -10.65
N GLY A 67 5.94 -0.11 -11.86
CA GLY A 67 5.16 -0.61 -12.98
C GLY A 67 5.85 -0.51 -14.33
N ARG A 68 5.11 -0.83 -15.38
CA ARG A 68 5.59 -0.76 -16.77
C ARG A 68 5.68 0.68 -17.23
N ALA A 69 6.84 1.06 -17.75
CA ALA A 69 7.15 2.40 -18.21
C ALA A 69 7.14 2.49 -19.74
N LYS A 70 6.61 3.61 -20.23
CA LYS A 70 6.68 4.03 -21.63
C LYS A 70 7.26 5.43 -21.68
N VAL A 71 8.40 5.56 -22.35
CA VAL A 71 8.95 6.85 -22.75
C VAL A 71 8.27 7.27 -24.04
N SER A 72 7.79 8.50 -24.10
CA SER A 72 7.23 9.10 -25.30
C SER A 72 7.90 10.43 -25.58
N THR A 73 8.23 10.67 -26.85
CA THR A 73 8.72 11.96 -27.32
C THR A 73 7.69 12.60 -28.25
N TRP A 74 7.51 13.92 -28.14
CA TRP A 74 6.68 14.68 -29.05
C TRP A 74 7.28 16.05 -29.31
N THR A 75 6.93 16.64 -30.45
CA THR A 75 7.30 18.02 -30.76
C THR A 75 6.24 18.95 -30.19
N GLY A 76 6.68 19.92 -29.42
CA GLY A 76 5.84 20.98 -28.91
C GLY A 76 5.27 21.88 -30.01
N LYS A 77 4.24 22.67 -29.66
CA LYS A 77 3.72 23.72 -30.56
C LYS A 77 4.76 24.78 -30.91
N ASP A 78 5.76 24.93 -30.05
CA ASP A 78 6.94 25.78 -30.16
C ASP A 78 8.09 25.14 -30.97
N GLY A 79 7.90 23.92 -31.50
CA GLY A 79 8.94 23.20 -32.25
C GLY A 79 9.98 22.51 -31.39
N ALA A 80 9.97 22.71 -30.06
CA ALA A 80 10.92 22.09 -29.15
C ALA A 80 10.61 20.60 -28.92
N PRO A 81 11.61 19.70 -28.92
CA PRO A 81 11.40 18.30 -28.56
C PRO A 81 11.09 18.20 -27.06
N ARG A 82 10.04 17.44 -26.72
CA ARG A 82 9.66 17.11 -25.35
C ARG A 82 9.67 15.61 -25.16
N ALA A 83 10.07 15.18 -23.97
CA ALA A 83 9.97 13.81 -23.51
C ALA A 83 9.01 13.73 -22.33
N GLY A 84 8.36 12.57 -22.17
CA GLY A 84 7.49 12.30 -21.05
C GLY A 84 7.53 10.82 -20.68
N LEU A 85 7.31 10.57 -19.40
CA LEU A 85 7.27 9.24 -18.82
C LEU A 85 5.82 8.89 -18.48
N SER A 86 5.33 7.78 -19.03
CA SER A 86 4.03 7.19 -18.66
C SER A 86 4.24 5.87 -17.97
N ILE A 87 3.61 5.65 -16.81
CA ILE A 87 3.68 4.41 -16.05
C ILE A 87 2.30 3.79 -15.92
N THR A 88 2.19 2.52 -16.29
CA THR A 88 1.09 1.66 -15.87
C THR A 88 1.46 1.02 -14.53
N ALA A 89 0.84 1.49 -13.45
CA ALA A 89 1.18 1.09 -12.09
C ALA A 89 0.73 -0.34 -11.81
N ASP A 90 1.66 -1.17 -11.36
CA ASP A 90 1.40 -2.53 -10.86
C ASP A 90 1.37 -2.53 -9.32
N ILE A 91 2.25 -1.76 -8.67
CA ILE A 91 2.32 -1.65 -7.20
C ILE A 91 2.43 -0.16 -6.81
N VAL A 92 1.69 0.24 -5.78
CA VAL A 92 1.73 1.60 -5.21
C VAL A 92 1.93 1.53 -3.71
N MET A 93 2.91 2.28 -3.22
CA MET A 93 3.26 2.37 -1.80
C MET A 93 3.05 3.80 -1.31
N THR A 94 2.30 3.97 -0.22
CA THR A 94 1.94 5.31 0.30
C THR A 94 1.95 5.36 1.83
N ALA A 95 2.20 6.54 2.39
CA ALA A 95 2.05 6.76 3.83
C ALA A 95 0.60 6.53 4.30
N TYR A 96 -0.39 6.78 3.43
CA TYR A 96 -1.79 6.50 3.68
C TYR A 96 -2.04 5.02 4.00
N GLN A 97 -1.52 4.11 3.17
CA GLN A 97 -1.65 2.67 3.41
C GLN A 97 -0.97 2.25 4.71
N LEU A 98 0.22 2.80 5.00
CA LEU A 98 0.94 2.51 6.24
C LEU A 98 0.13 2.94 7.46
N LYS A 99 -0.45 4.14 7.44
CA LYS A 99 -1.31 4.65 8.52
C LYS A 99 -2.54 3.76 8.70
N ARG A 100 -3.24 3.43 7.61
CA ARG A 100 -4.44 2.57 7.64
C ARG A 100 -4.14 1.17 8.17
N LYS A 101 -3.02 0.57 7.75
CA LYS A 101 -2.58 -0.75 8.24
C LYS A 101 -2.26 -0.72 9.74
N ARG A 102 -1.56 0.30 10.22
CA ARG A 102 -1.25 0.47 11.65
C ARG A 102 -2.53 0.63 12.49
N GLN A 103 -3.49 1.40 12.01
CA GLN A 103 -4.78 1.58 12.69
C GLN A 103 -5.58 0.27 12.77
N ALA A 104 -5.60 -0.52 11.69
CA ALA A 104 -6.29 -1.82 11.69
C ALA A 104 -5.68 -2.82 12.69
N VAL A 105 -4.34 -2.83 12.82
CA VAL A 105 -3.65 -3.67 13.81
C VAL A 105 -3.95 -3.22 15.24
N ALA A 106 -3.94 -1.91 15.51
CA ALA A 106 -4.27 -1.37 16.84
C ALA A 106 -5.70 -1.74 17.26
N ALA A 107 -6.68 -1.53 16.36
CA ALA A 107 -8.08 -1.88 16.63
C ALA A 107 -8.31 -3.39 16.86
N ALA A 108 -7.49 -4.26 16.26
CA ALA A 108 -7.56 -5.70 16.51
C ALA A 108 -7.00 -6.10 17.90
N GLY A 109 -6.04 -5.34 18.44
CA GLY A 109 -5.52 -5.55 19.79
C GLY A 109 -6.51 -5.18 20.88
N ASP A 110 -7.35 -4.17 20.64
CA ASP A 110 -8.39 -3.72 21.58
C ASP A 110 -9.60 -4.68 21.67
N HIS A 111 -9.72 -5.63 20.73
CA HIS A 111 -10.79 -6.65 20.70
C HIS A 111 -10.35 -8.04 21.15
N ALA A 112 -9.16 -8.18 21.76
CA ALA A 112 -8.77 -9.44 22.39
C ALA A 112 -9.72 -9.73 23.57
N PRO A 113 -10.39 -10.90 23.62
CA PRO A 113 -11.24 -11.25 24.75
C PRO A 113 -10.41 -11.23 26.04
N PRO A 114 -10.97 -10.77 27.18
CA PRO A 114 -10.24 -10.75 28.44
C PRO A 114 -9.75 -12.17 28.74
N ALA A 115 -8.46 -12.28 29.07
CA ALA A 115 -7.86 -13.55 29.48
C ALA A 115 -8.70 -14.12 30.63
N PRO A 116 -9.03 -15.43 30.59
CA PRO A 116 -9.77 -16.05 31.69
C PRO A 116 -8.99 -15.86 33.01
N PRO A 117 -9.68 -15.64 34.14
CA PRO A 117 -9.04 -15.50 35.43
C PRO A 117 -8.14 -16.73 35.71
N LEU A 118 -6.90 -16.48 36.15
CA LEU A 118 -5.88 -17.50 36.42
C LEU A 118 -6.20 -18.36 37.68
N ASP A 119 -7.34 -18.11 38.31
CA ASP A 119 -7.76 -18.59 39.62
C ASP A 119 -8.98 -19.54 39.55
N ALA A 120 -9.29 -20.10 38.38
CA ALA A 120 -10.14 -21.29 38.33
C ALA A 120 -9.36 -22.48 38.90
N GLU A 121 -9.46 -22.67 40.23
CA GLU A 121 -9.05 -23.87 40.94
C GLU A 121 -9.43 -25.11 40.13
N GLY A 122 -8.41 -25.87 39.72
CA GLY A 122 -8.60 -27.17 39.08
C GLY A 122 -9.34 -28.11 40.04
N PRO A 123 -10.14 -29.06 39.53
CA PRO A 123 -10.90 -29.97 40.37
C PRO A 123 -9.95 -30.73 41.27
N GLY A 124 -10.22 -30.68 42.58
CA GLY A 124 -9.41 -31.32 43.61
C GLY A 124 -9.08 -32.76 43.23
N VAL A 125 -7.79 -33.05 43.15
CA VAL A 125 -7.29 -34.43 43.08
C VAL A 125 -7.65 -35.10 44.41
N ALA A 126 -8.77 -35.83 44.37
CA ALA A 126 -9.13 -36.79 45.40
C ALA A 126 -7.97 -37.78 45.58
N GLY A 127 -7.66 -38.04 46.85
CA GLY A 127 -6.48 -38.76 47.26
C GLY A 127 -6.35 -40.14 46.63
N ASP A 128 -5.10 -40.53 46.40
CA ASP A 128 -4.72 -41.93 46.27
C ASP A 128 -3.44 -42.15 47.08
N ASP A 129 -3.55 -43.13 47.97
CA ASP A 129 -2.60 -43.53 49.01
C ASP A 129 -1.25 -43.97 48.42
N TRP A 130 -0.17 -43.27 48.78
CA TRP A 130 1.20 -43.73 48.53
C TRP A 130 1.68 -44.59 49.71
N PRO A 131 2.12 -45.85 49.51
CA PRO A 131 2.38 -46.76 50.61
C PRO A 131 3.70 -46.41 51.33
N ALA A 132 3.65 -46.49 52.66
CA ALA A 132 4.81 -46.37 53.54
C ALA A 132 5.77 -47.55 53.35
N GLY A 133 7.00 -47.26 52.93
CA GLY A 133 8.10 -48.22 52.93
C GLY A 133 8.65 -48.41 54.34
N GLY A 134 8.48 -49.61 54.90
CA GLY A 134 9.02 -50.01 56.19
C GLY A 134 10.31 -50.83 56.09
N GLY A 135 11.22 -50.59 57.04
CA GLY A 135 12.29 -51.49 57.53
C GLY A 135 13.51 -51.64 56.61
N ARG A 136 14.76 -51.70 57.09
CA ARG A 136 15.33 -51.91 58.43
C ARG A 136 16.66 -51.17 58.53
#